data_AF-A0A372NX19-F1
#
_entry.id   AF-A0A372NX19-F1
#
_cell.length_a   1.000
_cell.length_b   1.000
_cell.length_c   1.000
_cell.angle_alpha   90.00
_cell.angle_beta   90.00
_cell.angle_gamma   90.00
#
_symmetry.space_group_name_H-M   'P 1'
#
loop_
_entity.id
_entity.type
_entity.pdbx_description
1 polymer ?
#
loop_
_entity_poly.entity_id
_entity_poly.type
_entity_poly.pdbx_seq_one_letter_code
_entity_poly.pdbx_strand_id
1 'polypeptide(L)' 'MSWNDFVYKMQDLHLRKVFFLVALIVAVVLFILKYWLFPQINRREDIVHRTIRRTIDISIMIVFAIIAVGAAAFWLSGND' A
#
# COMPACT_ATOMS: atom_id res chain seq x y z
N MET A 1 16.77 18.27 0.01
CA MET A 1 16.16 17.91 -1.28
C MET A 1 15.23 19.04 -1.65
N SER A 2 15.43 19.71 -2.79
CA SER A 2 14.58 20.83 -3.18
C SER A 2 13.22 20.33 -3.67
N TRP A 3 12.18 21.15 -3.57
CA TRP A 3 10.84 20.81 -4.09
C TRP A 3 10.87 20.48 -5.59
N ASN A 4 11.73 21.16 -6.35
CA ASN A 4 11.88 20.95 -7.79
C ASN A 4 12.50 19.58 -8.11
N ASP A 5 13.49 19.12 -7.33
CA ASP A 5 14.09 17.79 -7.50
C ASP A 5 13.09 16.67 -7.27
N PHE A 6 12.13 16.89 -6.37
CA PHE A 6 11.07 15.92 -6.07
C PHE A 6 10.08 15.79 -7.23
N VAL A 7 9.62 16.93 -7.78
CA VAL A 7 8.71 16.95 -8.93
C VAL A 7 9.35 16.31 -10.16
N TYR A 8 10.62 16.61 -10.43
CA TYR A 8 11.35 16.02 -11.56
C TYR A 8 11.43 14.48 -11.45
N LYS A 9 11.65 13.95 -10.24
CA LYS A 9 11.62 12.50 -10.01
C LYS A 9 10.23 11.88 -10.16
N MET A 10 9.15 12.62 -9.89
CA MET A 10 7.78 12.15 -10.09
C MET A 10 7.36 12.09 -11.57
N GLN A 11 7.98 12.90 -12.42
CA GLN A 11 7.79 12.84 -13.87
C GLN A 11 8.44 11.61 -14.51
N ASP A 12 9.39 10.97 -13.83
CA ASP A 12 10.05 9.76 -14.33
C ASP A 12 9.04 8.59 -14.46
N LEU A 13 8.79 8.18 -15.71
CA LEU A 13 7.95 7.06 -16.07
C LEU A 13 8.41 5.73 -15.44
N HIS A 14 9.72 5.53 -15.29
CA HIS A 14 10.26 4.32 -14.69
C HIS A 14 9.94 4.29 -13.20
N LEU A 15 10.13 5.41 -12.49
CA LEU A 15 9.82 5.51 -11.07
C LEU A 15 8.33 5.31 -10.78
N ARG A 16 7.45 5.88 -11.63
CA ARG A 16 5.99 5.66 -11.55
C ARG A 16 5.63 4.18 -11.67
N LYS A 17 6.17 3.49 -12.68
CA LYS A 17 5.91 2.05 -12.91
C LYS A 17 6.40 1.21 -11.74
N VAL A 18 7.62 1.47 -11.28
CA VAL A 18 8.22 0.74 -10.15
C VAL A 18 7.44 0.97 -8.87
N PHE A 19 7.01 2.22 -8.58
CA PHE A 19 6.20 2.54 -7.41
C PHE A 19 4.91 1.73 -7.37
N PHE A 20 4.12 1.75 -8.45
CA PHE A 20 2.86 1.00 -8.50
C PHE A 20 3.08 -0.51 -8.45
N LEU A 21 4.13 -1.02 -9.11
CA LEU A 21 4.48 -2.44 -9.06
C LEU A 21 4.79 -2.88 -7.62
N VAL A 22 5.66 -2.14 -6.92
CA VAL A 22 6.03 -2.45 -5.53
C VAL A 22 4.82 -2.33 -4.61
N ALA A 23 4.02 -1.26 -4.74
CA ALA A 23 2.84 -1.08 -3.90
C ALA A 23 1.81 -2.20 -4.11
N LEU A 24 1.62 -2.65 -5.35
CA LEU A 24 0.74 -3.77 -5.68
C LEU A 24 1.27 -5.09 -5.13
N ILE A 25 2.58 -5.36 -5.26
CA ILE A 25 3.21 -6.55 -4.65
C ILE A 25 2.99 -6.56 -3.14
N VAL A 26 3.22 -5.43 -2.46
CA VAL A 26 3.00 -5.31 -1.01
C VAL A 26 1.55 -5.58 -0.65
N ALA A 27 0.59 -5.02 -1.40
CA ALA A 27 -0.83 -5.28 -1.19
C ALA A 27 -1.16 -6.78 -1.33
N VAL A 28 -0.66 -7.45 -2.38
CA VAL A 28 -0.85 -8.89 -2.58
C VAL A 28 -0.26 -9.70 -1.44
N VAL A 29 0.95 -9.38 -1.00
CA VAL A 29 1.62 -10.06 0.13
C VAL A 29 0.79 -9.91 1.41
N LEU A 30 0.27 -8.72 1.70
CA LEU A 30 -0.61 -8.50 2.86
C LEU A 30 -1.92 -9.27 2.76
N PHE A 31 -2.51 -9.37 1.57
CA PHE A 31 -3.69 -10.20 1.35
C PHE A 31 -3.40 -11.68 1.58
N ILE A 32 -2.29 -12.20 1.03
CA ILE A 32 -1.87 -13.59 1.26
C ILE A 32 -1.67 -13.83 2.75
N LEU A 33 -0.91 -12.96 3.44
CA LEU A 33 -0.71 -13.03 4.89
C LEU A 33 -2.04 -13.06 5.64
N LYS A 34 -2.99 -12.19 5.28
CA LYS A 34 -4.31 -12.18 5.92
C LYS A 34 -5.04 -13.52 5.76
N TYR A 35 -5.07 -14.06 4.55
CA TYR A 35 -5.78 -15.32 4.25
C TYR A 35 -5.07 -16.56 4.82
N TRP A 36 -3.75 -16.55 4.86
CA TRP A 36 -2.95 -17.68 5.32
C TRP A 36 -2.79 -17.70 6.85
N LEU A 37 -2.66 -16.54 7.49
CA LEU A 37 -2.45 -16.42 8.94
C LEU A 37 -3.76 -16.46 9.74
N PHE A 38 -4.89 -16.07 9.14
CA PHE A 38 -6.22 -16.10 9.77
C PHE A 38 -7.23 -16.97 9.00
N PRO A 39 -6.95 -18.27 8.81
CA PRO A 39 -7.86 -19.17 8.13
C PRO A 39 -9.09 -19.42 9.03
N GLN A 40 -10.23 -18.87 8.60
CA GLN A 40 -11.57 -18.99 9.18
C GLN A 40 -11.77 -18.45 10.61
N ILE A 41 -12.95 -17.85 10.80
CA ILE A 41 -13.41 -17.21 12.03
C ILE A 41 -13.57 -18.28 13.11
N ASN A 42 -12.52 -18.53 13.90
CA ASN A 42 -12.65 -19.39 15.06
C ASN A 42 -13.33 -18.56 16.17
N ARG A 43 -14.52 -18.98 16.61
CA ARG A 43 -15.38 -18.21 17.54
C ARG A 43 -14.75 -17.98 18.93
N ARG A 44 -13.63 -18.66 19.21
CA ARG A 44 -12.75 -18.49 20.39
C ARG A 44 -11.48 -17.72 20.03
N GLU A 45 -11.61 -16.62 19.30
CA GLU A 45 -10.47 -15.83 18.85
C GLU A 45 -9.84 -15.10 20.05
N ASP A 46 -8.58 -15.41 20.32
CA ASP A 46 -7.80 -14.80 21.39
C ASP A 46 -7.58 -13.30 21.13
N ILE A 47 -7.43 -12.49 22.18
CA ILE A 47 -7.30 -11.02 22.09
C ILE A 47 -6.12 -10.63 21.19
N VAL A 48 -5.06 -11.43 21.22
CA VAL A 48 -3.86 -11.27 20.39
C VAL A 48 -4.19 -11.44 18.91
N HIS A 49 -4.94 -12.47 18.53
CA HIS A 49 -5.33 -12.72 17.14
C HIS A 49 -6.24 -11.62 16.59
N ARG A 50 -7.17 -11.11 17.40
CA ARG A 50 -8.00 -9.95 17.03
C ARG A 50 -7.17 -8.70 16.76
N THR A 51 -6.14 -8.46 17.57
CA THR A 51 -5.26 -7.30 17.42
C THR A 51 -4.44 -7.40 16.14
N ILE A 52 -3.81 -8.56 15.88
CA ILE A 52 -3.00 -8.76 14.69
C ILE A 52 -3.85 -8.65 13.41
N ARG A 53 -5.08 -9.20 13.41
CA ARG A 53 -6.02 -9.05 12.29
C ARG A 53 -6.32 -7.58 11.99
N ARG A 54 -6.63 -6.79 13.02
CA ARG A 54 -6.87 -5.34 12.87
C ARG A 54 -5.64 -4.61 12.36
N THR A 55 -4.45 -4.95 12.84
CA THR A 55 -3.19 -4.35 12.36
C THR A 55 -2.97 -4.64 10.88
N ILE A 56 -3.26 -5.86 10.41
CA ILE A 56 -3.16 -6.22 8.99
C ILE A 56 -4.21 -5.48 8.17
N ASP A 57 -5.46 -5.37 8.65
CA ASP A 57 -6.51 -4.62 7.97
C ASP A 57 -6.15 -3.13 7.82
N ILE A 58 -5.62 -2.52 8.88
CA ILE A 58 -5.13 -1.14 8.86
C ILE A 58 -3.95 -1.01 7.90
N SER A 59 -3.01 -1.95 7.91
CA SER A 59 -1.87 -1.96 6.98
C SER A 59 -2.32 -2.00 5.53
N ILE A 60 -3.31 -2.85 5.21
CA ILE A 60 -3.91 -2.92 3.87
C ILE A 60 -4.54 -1.56 3.51
N MET A 61 -5.33 -0.96 4.40
CA MET A 61 -5.91 0.36 4.17
C MET A 61 -4.84 1.43 3.90
N ILE A 62 -3.75 1.45 4.67
CA ILE A 62 -2.64 2.39 4.50
C ILE A 62 -1.99 2.21 3.13
N VAL A 63 -1.75 0.97 2.69
CA VAL A 63 -1.17 0.70 1.37
C VAL A 63 -2.08 1.24 0.26
N PHE A 64 -3.39 1.02 0.35
CA PHE A 64 -4.34 1.60 -0.62
C PHE A 64 -4.36 3.13 -0.58
N ALA A 65 -4.26 3.73 0.61
CA ALA A 65 -4.17 5.19 0.75
C ALA A 65 -2.89 5.74 0.07
N ILE A 66 -1.74 5.07 0.25
CA ILE A 66 -0.48 5.43 -0.41
C ILE A 66 -0.60 5.30 -1.92
N ILE A 67 -1.23 4.24 -2.43
CA ILE A 67 -1.49 4.06 -3.87
C ILE A 67 -2.34 5.21 -4.41
N ALA A 68 -3.42 5.57 -3.70
CA ALA A 68 -4.33 6.64 -4.11
C ALA A 68 -3.63 8.01 -4.11
N VAL A 69 -2.89 8.34 -3.05
CA VAL A 69 -2.11 9.58 -2.96
C VAL A 69 -1.02 9.63 -4.03
N GLY A 70 -0.31 8.52 -4.24
CA GLY A 70 0.69 8.39 -5.30
C GLY A 70 0.07 8.60 -6.69
N ALA A 71 -1.08 7.98 -6.96
CA ALA A 71 -1.80 8.18 -8.22
C ALA A 71 -2.22 9.63 -8.44
N ALA A 72 -2.76 10.30 -7.41
CA ALA A 72 -3.09 11.71 -7.50
C ALA A 72 -1.85 12.59 -7.76
N ALA A 73 -0.74 12.33 -7.06
CA ALA A 73 0.50 13.06 -7.23
C ALA A 73 1.09 12.87 -8.64
N PHE A 74 1.13 11.63 -9.15
CA PHE A 74 1.61 11.32 -10.49
C PHE A 74 0.69 11.86 -11.60
N TRP A 75 -0.61 11.92 -11.36
CA TRP A 75 -1.57 12.53 -12.27
C TRP A 75 -1.30 14.03 -12.39
N LEU A 76 -1.18 14.72 -11.27
CA LEU A 76 -0.89 16.16 -11.24
C LEU A 76 0.48 16.49 -11.83
N SER A 77 1.51 15.67 -11.60
CA SER A 77 2.87 15.95 -12.12
C SER A 77 3.04 15.65 -13.62
N GLY A 78 2.16 14.83 -14.21
CA GLY A 78 2.27 14.40 -15.62
C GLY A 78 1.37 15.18 -16.57
N ASN A 79 0.68 16.21 -16.07
CA ASN A 79 -0.19 17.09 -16.85
C ASN A 79 0.51 18.42 -17.23
N ASP A 80 1.82 18.50 -17.01
CA ASP A 80 2.75 19.49 -17.57
C ASP A 80 3.61 18.79 -18.65
#